data_AF-A0A355XS76-F1
#
_entry.id   AF-A0A355XS76-F1
#
_cell.length_a   1.000
_cell.length_b   1.000
_cell.length_c   1.000
_cell.angle_alpha   90.00
_cell.angle_beta   90.00
_cell.angle_gamma   90.00
#
_symmetry.space_group_name_H-M   'P 1'
#
loop_
_entity.id
_entity.type
_entity.pdbx_description
1 polymer ?
#
loop_
_entity_poly.entity_id
_entity_poly.type
_entity_poly.pdbx_seq_one_letter_code
_entity_poly.pdbx_strand_id
1 'polypeptide(L)' 'MSKIVIRFFLLLSRLPWRLFFLLSDLEYLLMYHVVRYRRQIVRRNLTTSFPEKPTEEIVAIEKGFYHWFCD' A
#
# COMPACT_ATOMS: atom_id res chain seq x y z
N MET A 1 -27.02 -9.72 14.28
CA MET A 1 -25.85 -9.46 13.41
C MET A 1 -24.78 -8.60 14.07
N SER A 2 -25.11 -7.54 14.82
CA SER A 2 -24.11 -6.59 15.35
C SER A 2 -23.09 -7.16 16.36
N LYS A 3 -23.46 -8.18 17.14
CA LYS A 3 -22.57 -8.76 18.19
C LYS A 3 -21.31 -9.43 17.62
N ILE A 4 -21.38 -10.03 16.43
CA ILE A 4 -20.23 -10.69 15.80
C ILE A 4 -19.22 -9.65 15.31
N VAL A 5 -19.71 -8.61 14.65
CA VAL A 5 -18.90 -7.48 14.17
C VAL A 5 -18.19 -6.79 15.34
N ILE A 6 -18.90 -6.53 16.44
CA ILE A 6 -18.32 -5.94 17.65
C ILE A 6 -17.24 -6.82 18.25
N ARG A 7 -17.47 -8.14 18.35
CA ARG A 7 -16.46 -9.08 18.87
C ARG A 7 -15.23 -9.16 17.97
N PHE A 8 -15.41 -9.12 16.65
CA PHE A 8 -14.31 -9.09 15.68
C PHE A 8 -13.42 -7.86 15.90
N PHE A 9 -14.01 -6.65 15.95
CA PHE A 9 -13.23 -5.43 16.18
C PHE A 9 -12.59 -5.39 17.58
N LEU A 10 -13.21 -6.00 18.59
CA LEU A 10 -12.61 -6.17 19.94
C LEU A 10 -11.39 -7.10 19.97
N LEU A 11 -11.34 -8.08 19.07
CA LEU A 11 -10.15 -8.93 18.91
C LEU A 11 -9.07 -8.17 18.15
N LEU A 12 -9.46 -7.49 17.07
CA LEU A 12 -8.56 -6.68 16.25
C LEU A 12 -7.89 -5.59 17.09
N SER A 13 -8.65 -4.88 17.94
CA SER A 13 -8.13 -3.80 18.78
C SER A 13 -7.14 -4.24 19.86
N ARG A 14 -7.05 -5.54 20.15
CA ARG A 14 -6.07 -6.11 21.10
C ARG A 14 -4.79 -6.58 20.43
N LEU A 15 -4.71 -6.54 19.10
CA LEU A 15 -3.49 -6.93 18.40
C LEU A 15 -2.37 -5.93 18.67
N PRO A 16 -1.12 -6.40 18.86
CA PRO A 16 0.02 -5.51 18.96
C PRO A 16 0.22 -4.73 17.65
N TRP A 17 0.66 -3.47 17.77
CA TRP A 17 0.93 -2.57 16.63
C TRP A 17 1.77 -3.20 15.52
N ARG A 18 2.72 -4.08 15.87
CA ARG A 18 3.57 -4.79 14.91
C ARG A 18 2.79 -5.63 13.90
N LEU A 19 1.65 -6.21 14.28
CA LEU A 19 0.84 -7.00 13.36
C LEU A 19 0.13 -6.12 12.33
N PHE A 20 -0.25 -4.89 12.69
CA PHE A 20 -0.83 -3.95 11.73
C PHE A 20 0.19 -3.53 10.67
N PHE A 21 1.43 -3.25 11.07
CA PHE A 21 2.51 -2.96 10.11
C PHE A 21 2.79 -4.16 9.19
N LEU A 22 2.78 -5.39 9.72
CA LEU A 22 2.91 -6.59 8.86
C LEU A 22 1.72 -6.77 7.90
N LEU A 23 0.51 -6.36 8.29
CA LEU A 23 -0.64 -6.38 7.40
C LEU A 23 -0.51 -5.35 6.28
N SER A 24 0.01 -4.16 6.58
CA SER A 24 0.35 -3.15 5.57
C SER A 24 1.40 -3.67 4.57
N ASP A 25 2.48 -4.29 5.06
CA ASP A 25 3.51 -4.89 4.20
C ASP A 25 2.93 -5.93 3.24
N LEU A 26 2.01 -6.75 3.74
CA LEU A 26 1.30 -7.74 2.94
C LEU A 26 0.38 -7.06 1.91
N GLU A 27 -0.35 -6.02 2.30
CA GLU A 27 -1.20 -5.25 1.40
C GLU A 27 -0.37 -4.58 0.29
N TYR A 28 0.78 -4.00 0.64
CA TYR A 28 1.74 -3.46 -0.33
C TYR A 28 2.13 -4.51 -1.38
N LEU A 29 2.51 -5.71 -0.94
CA LEU A 29 2.89 -6.79 -1.84
C LEU A 29 1.73 -7.19 -2.76
N LEU A 30 0.52 -7.30 -2.21
CA LEU A 30 -0.67 -7.61 -2.99
C LEU A 30 -0.98 -6.50 -4.00
N MET A 31 -1.01 -5.24 -3.57
CA MET A 31 -1.38 -4.10 -4.42
C MET A 31 -0.35 -3.83 -5.51
N TYR A 32 0.95 -3.87 -5.17
CA TYR A 32 2.02 -3.56 -6.11
C TYR A 32 2.34 -4.73 -7.06
N HIS A 33 2.49 -5.95 -6.52
CA HIS A 33 2.99 -7.09 -7.30
C HIS A 33 1.88 -7.95 -7.89
N VAL A 34 0.82 -8.23 -7.14
CA VAL A 34 -0.24 -9.16 -7.54
C VAL A 34 -1.32 -8.46 -8.35
N VAL A 35 -2.00 -7.48 -7.76
CA VAL A 35 -3.09 -6.72 -8.36
C VAL A 35 -2.56 -5.69 -9.36
N ARG A 36 -1.36 -5.15 -9.11
CA ARG A 36 -0.74 -4.05 -9.89
C ARG A 36 -1.68 -2.84 -10.00
N TYR A 37 -2.35 -2.53 -8.90
CA TYR A 37 -3.47 -1.59 -8.85
C TYR A 37 -3.09 -0.21 -9.39
N ARG A 38 -3.66 0.25 -10.51
CA ARG A 38 -3.44 1.58 -11.12
C ARG A 38 -1.97 1.97 -11.39
N ARG A 39 -1.08 0.98 -11.47
CA ARG A 39 0.36 1.22 -11.62
C ARG A 39 0.70 2.09 -12.83
N GLN A 40 0.01 1.92 -13.95
CA GLN A 40 0.21 2.73 -15.16
C GLN A 40 -0.15 4.20 -14.97
N ILE A 41 -1.23 4.50 -14.24
CA ILE A 41 -1.66 5.88 -13.96
C ILE A 41 -0.64 6.56 -13.06
N VAL A 42 -0.21 5.87 -11.99
CA VAL A 42 0.82 6.39 -11.08
C VAL A 42 2.14 6.62 -11.83
N ARG A 43 2.59 5.64 -12.63
CA ARG A 43 3.78 5.78 -13.49
C ARG A 43 3.69 7.00 -14.39
N ARG A 44 2.58 7.15 -15.12
CA ARG A 44 2.35 8.27 -16.04
C ARG A 44 2.41 9.60 -15.30
N ASN A 45 1.71 9.71 -14.18
CA ASN A 45 1.72 10.92 -13.37
C ASN A 45 3.14 11.27 -12.92
N LEU A 46 3.90 10.30 -12.40
CA LEU A 46 5.28 10.51 -11.97
C LEU A 46 6.19 10.94 -13.14
N THR A 47 6.08 10.29 -14.31
CA THR A 47 6.88 10.69 -15.49
C THR A 47 6.51 12.07 -16.04
N THR A 48 5.25 12.49 -15.90
CA THR A 48 4.80 13.81 -16.34
C THR A 48 5.16 14.90 -15.33
N SER A 49 5.14 14.60 -14.03
CA SER A 49 5.52 15.53 -12.97
C SER A 49 7.02 15.69 -12.82
N PHE A 50 7.81 14.66 -13.14
CA PHE A 50 9.27 14.66 -13.01
C PHE A 50 9.95 14.17 -14.31
N PRO A 51 9.81 14.90 -15.42
CA PRO A 51 10.35 14.50 -16.72
C PRO A 51 11.89 14.43 -16.75
N GLU A 52 12.57 15.14 -15.86
CA GLU A 52 14.03 15.18 -15.73
C GLU A 52 14.63 13.95 -15.02
N LYS A 53 13.79 13.15 -14.34
CA LYS A 53 14.26 12.00 -13.56
C LYS A 53 14.42 10.75 -14.42
N PRO A 54 15.47 9.95 -14.18
CA PRO A 54 15.62 8.66 -14.86
C PRO A 54 14.50 7.70 -14.45
N THR A 55 14.16 6.76 -15.34
CA THR A 55 13.06 5.81 -15.11
C THR A 55 13.25 4.96 -13.85
N GLU A 56 14.50 4.66 -13.48
CA GLU A 56 14.82 3.90 -12.27
C GLU A 56 14.40 4.66 -10.99
N GLU A 57 14.64 5.97 -10.94
CA GLU A 57 14.23 6.82 -9.83
C GLU A 57 12.70 6.94 -9.77
N ILE A 58 12.04 7.08 -10.93
CA ILE A 58 10.57 7.06 -11.02
C ILE A 58 10.00 5.75 -10.46
N VAL A 59 10.62 4.60 -10.75
CA VAL A 59 10.19 3.29 -10.22
C VAL A 59 10.43 3.19 -8.72
N ALA A 60 11.52 3.74 -8.21
CA ALA A 60 11.79 3.79 -6.77
C ALA A 60 10.73 4.63 -6.03
N ILE A 61 10.41 5.82 -6.57
CA ILE A 61 9.36 6.70 -6.03
C ILE A 61 7.99 6.02 -6.11
N GLU A 62 7.68 5.33 -7.22
CA GLU A 62 6.45 4.57 -7.34
C GLU A 62 6.35 3.49 -6.26
N LYS A 63 7.39 2.67 -6.06
CA LYS A 63 7.38 1.62 -5.03
C LYS A 63 7.19 2.22 -3.64
N GLY A 64 7.87 3.33 -3.35
CA GLY A 64 7.69 4.09 -2.12
C GLY A 64 6.24 4.55 -1.96
N PHE A 65 5.66 5.15 -2.99
CA PHE A 65 4.25 5.57 -2.98
C PHE A 65 3.31 4.42 -2.60
N TYR A 66 3.47 3.22 -3.18
CA TYR A 66 2.61 2.08 -2.83
C TYR A 66 2.83 1.55 -1.42
N HIS A 67 4.05 1.63 -0.89
CA HIS A 67 4.34 1.24 0.48
C HIS A 67 3.66 2.21 1.46
N TRP A 68 3.83 3.52 1.26
CA TRP A 68 3.15 4.57 2.04
C TRP A 68 1.63 4.61 1.83
N PHE A 69 1.12 4.07 0.74
CA PHE A 69 -0.32 3.99 0.47
C PHE A 69 -1.00 2.84 1.24
N CYS A 70 -0.24 1.80 1.56
CA CYS A 70 -0.73 0.64 2.30
C CYS A 70 -0.48 0.73 3.81
N ASP A 71 0.46 1.58 4.24
CA ASP A 71 0.69 1.98 5.65
C ASP A 71 -0.37 2.96 6.17
#